data_AF-A0A1H6G2U9-F1
#
_entry.id   AF-A0A1H6G2U9-F1
#
_cell.length_a   1.000
_cell.length_b   1.000
_cell.length_c   1.000
_cell.angle_alpha   90.00
_cell.angle_beta   90.00
_cell.angle_gamma   90.00
#
_symmetry.space_group_name_H-M   'P 1'
#
loop_
_entity.id
_entity.type
_entity.pdbx_description
1 polymer ?
#
loop_
_entity_poly.entity_id
_entity_poly.type
_entity_poly.pdbx_seq_one_letter_code
_entity_poly.pdbx_strand_id
1 'polypeptide(L)'
;MDSAIGDVQEVTAGECTDCYFLDTGMYETAGYGGVYIVDDDNPAVVETGLGTNHELILEALEELEIAYEDLAAIVVTHIHLDHAGGAGLLAEACPNADVYVPAPGTSLLADPSKLVAGTKAAVGDQWQYYVDPLPIDEDRIVSVEEGDVIDLGTHELRAHHAPGHAFHQLVYEDPANDAVFVGDAAGIWAPGPETITETSPPSDFDLEECLADVEMLQELDPDVLLYTHFGPRAVGDNAEAALEEYATVLTEWVDEVESKREELEGDEAVLEHFAASSEMADTWGAEKASAEAVMNARGVLGYLDADE
;
A
#
# COMPACT_ATOMS: atom_id res chain seq x y z
N MET A 1 14.88 -9.18 -1.19
CA MET A 1 15.68 -8.77 -2.37
C MET A 1 16.45 -7.52 -1.99
N ASP A 2 17.75 -7.43 -2.29
CA ASP A 2 18.47 -6.14 -2.31
C ASP A 2 18.15 -5.51 -3.68
N SER A 3 16.95 -4.97 -3.87
CA SER A 3 16.64 -4.15 -5.05
C SER A 3 17.18 -2.75 -4.81
N ALA A 4 17.91 -2.18 -5.77
CA ALA A 4 18.23 -0.76 -5.71
C ALA A 4 17.01 0.05 -6.18
N ILE A 5 16.86 1.24 -5.62
CA ILE A 5 15.84 2.19 -6.07
C ILE A 5 15.96 2.38 -7.59
N GLY A 6 14.85 2.21 -8.31
CA GLY A 6 14.80 2.34 -9.76
C GLY A 6 15.09 1.06 -10.55
N ASP A 7 15.59 0.00 -9.92
CA ASP A 7 15.80 -1.28 -10.62
C ASP A 7 14.47 -2.05 -10.70
N VAL A 8 13.96 -2.25 -11.92
CA VAL A 8 12.82 -3.14 -12.17
C VAL A 8 13.27 -4.59 -12.10
N GLN A 9 12.53 -5.42 -11.36
CA GLN A 9 12.89 -6.82 -11.11
C GLN A 9 11.70 -7.73 -11.33
N GLU A 10 11.89 -8.83 -12.05
CA GLU A 10 10.89 -9.89 -12.15
C GLU A 10 10.57 -10.44 -10.75
N VAL A 11 9.28 -10.57 -10.43
CA VAL A 11 8.81 -11.17 -9.19
C VAL A 11 9.04 -12.67 -9.25
N THR A 12 10.10 -13.14 -8.59
CA THR A 12 10.44 -14.57 -8.53
C THR A 12 9.86 -15.29 -7.30
N ALA A 13 8.95 -14.64 -6.58
CA ALA A 13 8.23 -15.27 -5.47
C ALA A 13 7.15 -16.20 -6.04
N GLY A 14 7.01 -17.41 -5.46
CA GLY A 14 6.09 -18.42 -5.97
C GLY A 14 6.42 -18.84 -7.41
N GLU A 15 5.39 -19.01 -8.23
CA GLU A 15 5.49 -19.27 -9.67
C GLU A 15 5.03 -18.08 -10.52
N CYS A 16 5.12 -16.84 -9.98
CA CYS A 16 4.69 -15.64 -10.68
C CYS A 16 5.38 -15.49 -12.04
N THR A 17 4.60 -15.13 -13.06
CA THR A 17 5.06 -14.75 -14.40
C THR A 17 4.56 -13.36 -14.74
N ASP A 18 5.28 -12.70 -15.65
CA ASP A 18 4.89 -11.43 -16.25
C ASP A 18 4.57 -10.31 -15.24
N CYS A 19 5.11 -10.46 -14.02
CA CYS A 19 4.92 -9.55 -12.91
C CYS A 19 6.28 -9.05 -12.44
N TYR A 20 6.41 -7.73 -12.31
CA TYR A 20 7.65 -7.04 -11.98
C TYR A 20 7.44 -6.12 -10.79
N PHE A 21 8.45 -5.98 -9.95
CA PHE A 21 8.49 -5.08 -8.81
C PHE A 21 9.54 -3.99 -9.06
N LEU A 22 9.20 -2.76 -8.67
CA LEU A 22 10.08 -1.60 -8.75
C LEU A 22 10.02 -0.82 -7.43
N ASP A 23 11.17 -0.59 -6.81
CA ASP A 23 11.29 0.33 -5.68
C ASP A 23 11.38 1.79 -6.17
N THR A 24 10.44 2.63 -5.72
CA THR A 24 10.36 4.04 -6.09
C THR A 24 11.25 4.95 -5.25
N GLY A 25 11.88 4.42 -4.20
CA GLY A 25 12.70 5.20 -3.26
C GLY A 25 11.87 6.10 -2.35
N MET A 26 10.69 5.62 -1.97
CA MET A 26 9.76 6.31 -1.07
C MET A 26 10.46 6.78 0.22
N TYR A 27 10.27 8.05 0.59
CA TYR A 27 10.92 8.68 1.75
C TYR A 27 12.47 8.58 1.77
N GLU A 28 13.10 8.46 0.60
CA GLU A 28 14.55 8.18 0.48
C GLU A 28 14.99 6.92 1.24
N THR A 29 14.05 5.98 1.47
CA THR A 29 14.25 4.75 2.22
C THR A 29 14.14 3.57 1.26
N ALA A 30 15.26 2.91 0.99
CA ALA A 30 15.31 1.78 0.06
C ALA A 30 14.36 0.65 0.48
N GLY A 31 13.62 0.14 -0.48
CA GLY A 31 12.59 -0.88 -0.34
C GLY A 31 11.27 -0.37 0.24
N TYR A 32 11.21 0.82 0.86
CA TYR A 32 10.04 1.19 1.65
C TYR A 32 8.76 1.29 0.82
N GLY A 33 8.80 1.77 -0.43
CA GLY A 33 7.59 1.88 -1.25
C GLY A 33 7.86 1.48 -2.69
N GLY A 34 7.19 0.44 -3.13
CA GLY A 34 7.30 -0.09 -4.47
C GLY A 34 5.99 -0.06 -5.23
N VAL A 35 6.10 -0.31 -6.52
CA VAL A 35 4.98 -0.53 -7.44
C VAL A 35 5.19 -1.85 -8.16
N TYR A 36 4.12 -2.38 -8.71
CA TYR A 36 4.18 -3.56 -9.56
C TYR A 36 3.78 -3.23 -10.99
N ILE A 37 4.37 -3.94 -11.95
CA ILE A 37 4.00 -3.90 -13.36
C ILE A 37 3.60 -5.31 -13.76
N VAL A 38 2.41 -5.47 -14.33
CA VAL A 38 1.95 -6.72 -14.95
C VAL A 38 1.99 -6.53 -16.46
N ASP A 39 2.85 -7.28 -17.14
CA ASP A 39 3.10 -7.19 -18.58
C ASP A 39 2.31 -8.26 -19.34
N ASP A 40 1.11 -7.92 -19.78
CA ASP A 40 0.22 -8.82 -20.51
C ASP A 40 -0.42 -8.09 -21.70
N ASP A 41 -1.42 -8.68 -22.36
CA ASP A 41 -2.12 -8.08 -23.50
C ASP A 41 -2.64 -6.65 -23.21
N ASN A 42 -3.06 -6.37 -21.96
CA ASN A 42 -3.36 -5.03 -21.45
C ASN A 42 -2.49 -4.73 -20.22
N PRO A 43 -1.29 -4.14 -20.38
CA PRO A 43 -0.36 -3.93 -19.27
C PRO A 43 -0.93 -3.03 -18.16
N ALA A 44 -0.57 -3.35 -16.92
CA ALA A 44 -1.02 -2.63 -15.73
C ALA A 44 0.14 -2.20 -14.83
N VAL A 45 0.01 -1.03 -14.22
CA VAL A 45 0.79 -0.60 -13.05
C VAL A 45 -0.11 -0.69 -11.83
N VAL A 46 0.32 -1.40 -10.78
CA VAL A 46 -0.36 -1.47 -9.48
C VAL A 46 0.45 -0.67 -8.47
N GLU A 47 -0.21 0.31 -7.86
CA GLU A 47 0.37 1.40 -7.05
C GLU A 47 1.18 2.43 -7.82
N THR A 48 1.30 3.63 -7.24
CA THR A 48 1.93 4.79 -7.92
C THR A 48 2.86 5.60 -7.03
N GLY A 49 3.00 5.22 -5.75
CA GLY A 49 3.88 5.88 -4.81
C GLY A 49 3.45 7.30 -4.43
N LEU A 50 4.40 8.05 -3.85
CA LEU A 50 4.25 9.46 -3.45
C LEU A 50 4.12 10.46 -4.63
N GLY A 51 4.19 9.98 -5.87
CA GLY A 51 4.37 10.79 -7.09
C GLY A 51 5.80 11.30 -7.31
N THR A 52 6.62 11.39 -6.25
CA THR A 52 8.07 11.55 -6.37
C THR A 52 8.66 10.34 -7.09
N ASN A 53 9.61 10.57 -8.00
CA ASN A 53 10.26 9.54 -8.81
C ASN A 53 9.32 8.71 -9.70
N HIS A 54 8.12 9.22 -10.04
CA HIS A 54 7.23 8.56 -11.00
C HIS A 54 7.91 8.31 -12.36
N GLU A 55 8.95 9.08 -12.70
CA GLU A 55 9.78 8.85 -13.89
C GLU A 55 10.48 7.48 -13.86
N LEU A 56 10.79 6.91 -12.70
CA LEU A 56 11.36 5.55 -12.59
C LEU A 56 10.36 4.49 -13.05
N ILE A 57 9.06 4.71 -12.81
CA ILE A 57 8.00 3.82 -13.29
C ILE A 57 7.95 3.89 -14.82
N LEU A 58 8.05 5.09 -15.40
CA LEU A 58 8.08 5.27 -16.86
C LEU A 58 9.34 4.67 -17.49
N GLU A 59 10.50 4.78 -16.84
CA GLU A 59 11.74 4.13 -17.27
C GLU A 59 11.63 2.59 -17.21
N ALA A 60 10.99 2.05 -16.18
CA ALA A 60 10.71 0.61 -16.09
C ALA A 60 9.79 0.11 -17.21
N LEU A 61 8.74 0.87 -17.56
CA LEU A 61 7.89 0.53 -18.72
C LEU A 61 8.71 0.48 -20.01
N GLU A 62 9.61 1.45 -20.24
CA GLU A 62 10.50 1.42 -21.42
C GLU A 62 11.45 0.21 -21.42
N GLU A 63 12.00 -0.17 -20.25
CA GLU A 63 12.88 -1.32 -20.11
C GLU A 63 12.17 -2.65 -20.41
N LEU A 64 10.89 -2.75 -20.03
CA LEU A 64 10.01 -3.87 -20.32
C LEU A 64 9.43 -3.85 -21.75
N GLU A 65 9.84 -2.89 -22.58
CA GLU A 65 9.35 -2.69 -23.95
C GLU A 65 7.83 -2.37 -24.04
N ILE A 66 7.24 -1.86 -22.95
CA ILE A 66 5.86 -1.38 -22.88
C ILE A 66 5.83 0.10 -23.27
N ALA A 67 5.23 0.44 -24.41
CA ALA A 67 5.07 1.84 -24.78
C ALA A 67 4.07 2.55 -23.85
N TYR A 68 4.25 3.84 -23.60
CA TYR A 68 3.35 4.60 -22.71
C TYR A 68 1.91 4.65 -23.22
N GLU A 69 1.73 4.60 -24.55
CA GLU A 69 0.41 4.48 -25.18
C GLU A 69 -0.19 3.08 -25.10
N ASP A 70 0.60 2.06 -24.78
CA ASP A 70 0.15 0.68 -24.64
C ASP A 70 -0.21 0.32 -23.19
N LEU A 71 0.27 1.10 -22.19
CA LEU A 71 -0.20 0.94 -20.80
C LEU A 71 -1.72 1.14 -20.74
N ALA A 72 -2.42 0.11 -20.25
CA ALA A 72 -3.88 0.06 -20.26
C ALA A 72 -4.50 0.41 -18.90
N ALA A 73 -3.82 0.06 -17.80
CA ALA A 73 -4.37 0.23 -16.46
C ALA A 73 -3.35 0.84 -15.49
N ILE A 74 -3.80 1.82 -14.70
CA ILE A 74 -3.14 2.29 -13.49
C ILE A 74 -4.09 1.96 -12.33
N VAL A 75 -3.69 1.06 -11.45
CA VAL A 75 -4.55 0.48 -10.41
C VAL A 75 -4.01 0.90 -9.05
N VAL A 76 -4.87 1.38 -8.16
CA VAL A 76 -4.51 1.70 -6.77
C VAL A 76 -5.34 0.84 -5.82
N THR A 77 -4.72 0.29 -4.77
CA THR A 77 -5.45 -0.44 -3.71
C THR A 77 -6.33 0.50 -2.90
N HIS A 78 -5.81 1.70 -2.63
CA HIS A 78 -6.50 2.73 -1.88
C HIS A 78 -5.93 4.12 -2.18
N ILE A 79 -6.59 5.18 -1.70
CA ILE A 79 -6.28 6.56 -2.10
C ILE A 79 -5.34 7.33 -1.16
N HIS A 80 -4.65 6.67 -0.22
CA HIS A 80 -3.57 7.35 0.50
C HIS A 80 -2.50 7.81 -0.50
N LEU A 81 -1.90 8.98 -0.26
CA LEU A 81 -1.05 9.62 -1.27
C LEU A 81 0.34 8.99 -1.43
N ASP A 82 0.72 8.05 -0.57
CA ASP A 82 1.84 7.15 -0.76
C ASP A 82 1.51 5.95 -1.66
N HIS A 83 0.23 5.76 -2.00
CA HIS A 83 -0.26 4.73 -2.93
C HIS A 83 -0.71 5.36 -4.24
N ALA A 84 -1.57 6.37 -4.16
CA ALA A 84 -2.20 7.04 -5.30
C ALA A 84 -1.56 8.40 -5.69
N GLY A 85 -0.47 8.82 -5.04
CA GLY A 85 0.15 10.14 -5.26
C GLY A 85 0.68 10.34 -6.67
N GLY A 86 1.15 9.27 -7.31
CA GLY A 86 1.65 9.28 -8.69
C GLY A 86 0.57 9.08 -9.76
N ALA A 87 -0.66 8.72 -9.41
CA ALA A 87 -1.67 8.28 -10.39
C ALA A 87 -1.97 9.33 -11.46
N GLY A 88 -2.12 10.60 -11.08
CA GLY A 88 -2.32 11.69 -12.04
C GLY A 88 -1.12 11.98 -12.94
N LEU A 89 0.09 11.79 -12.43
CA LEU A 89 1.34 11.98 -13.19
C LEU A 89 1.52 10.87 -14.22
N LEU A 90 1.28 9.62 -13.83
CA LEU A 90 1.28 8.48 -14.74
C LEU A 90 0.17 8.58 -15.78
N ALA A 91 -1.03 8.99 -15.37
CA ALA A 91 -2.13 9.21 -16.30
C ALA A 91 -1.77 10.27 -17.35
N GLU A 92 -1.16 11.39 -16.97
CA GLU A 92 -0.72 12.42 -17.93
C GLU A 92 0.32 11.86 -18.93
N ALA A 93 1.25 11.02 -18.47
CA ALA A 93 2.31 10.44 -19.30
C ALA A 93 1.83 9.27 -20.20
N CYS A 94 0.88 8.47 -19.72
CA CYS A 94 0.32 7.30 -20.38
C CYS A 94 -1.12 7.59 -20.84
N PRO A 95 -1.33 8.18 -22.03
CA PRO A 95 -2.59 8.83 -22.38
C PRO A 95 -3.77 7.89 -22.63
N ASN A 96 -3.52 6.58 -22.80
CA ASN A 96 -4.56 5.59 -23.05
C ASN A 96 -4.91 4.76 -21.81
N ALA A 97 -4.17 4.91 -20.71
CA ALA A 97 -4.42 4.14 -19.50
C ALA A 97 -5.68 4.63 -18.78
N ASP A 98 -6.54 3.72 -18.36
CA ASP A 98 -7.60 4.03 -17.40
C ASP A 98 -7.03 3.92 -15.97
N VAL A 99 -7.52 4.77 -15.06
CA VAL A 99 -7.14 4.77 -13.64
C VAL A 99 -8.23 4.08 -12.83
N TYR A 100 -7.93 2.91 -12.31
CA TYR A 100 -8.82 2.07 -11.52
C TYR A 100 -8.70 2.44 -10.04
N VAL A 101 -9.81 2.90 -9.47
CA VAL A 101 -9.84 3.52 -8.14
C VAL A 101 -10.99 2.90 -7.34
N PRO A 102 -10.79 2.56 -6.07
CA PRO A 102 -11.89 2.15 -5.20
C PRO A 102 -13.00 3.19 -5.21
N ALA A 103 -14.25 2.73 -5.34
CA ALA A 103 -15.42 3.59 -5.56
C ALA A 103 -15.51 4.81 -4.63
N PRO A 104 -15.25 4.71 -3.31
CA PRO A 104 -15.33 5.87 -2.42
C PRO A 104 -14.28 6.96 -2.70
N GLY A 105 -13.17 6.63 -3.35
CA GLY A 105 -12.04 7.53 -3.60
C GLY A 105 -12.05 8.25 -4.95
N THR A 106 -12.90 7.85 -5.89
CA THR A 106 -12.94 8.36 -7.28
C THR A 106 -12.98 9.89 -7.37
N SER A 107 -13.90 10.54 -6.65
CA SER A 107 -14.03 12.01 -6.66
C SER A 107 -12.83 12.76 -6.09
N LEU A 108 -12.04 12.11 -5.23
CA LEU A 108 -10.84 12.68 -4.62
C LEU A 108 -9.62 12.58 -5.54
N LEU A 109 -9.60 11.68 -6.51
CA LEU A 109 -8.56 11.67 -7.55
C LEU A 109 -8.90 12.58 -8.74
N ALA A 110 -10.19 12.84 -8.98
CA ALA A 110 -10.62 13.89 -9.92
C ALA A 110 -10.29 15.31 -9.40
N ASP A 111 -10.45 15.55 -8.10
CA ASP A 111 -10.03 16.78 -7.40
C ASP A 111 -9.32 16.43 -6.09
N PRO A 112 -7.97 16.36 -6.08
CA PRO A 112 -7.19 15.94 -4.92
C PRO A 112 -7.04 17.01 -3.85
N SER A 113 -7.65 18.19 -3.99
CA SER A 113 -7.47 19.30 -3.06
C SER A 113 -7.81 18.95 -1.60
N LYS A 114 -8.86 18.15 -1.37
CA LYS A 114 -9.23 17.68 -0.02
C LYS A 114 -8.29 16.59 0.48
N LEU A 115 -7.93 15.65 -0.38
CA LEU A 115 -7.04 14.55 -0.06
C LEU A 115 -5.65 15.10 0.37
N VAL A 116 -5.09 16.02 -0.42
CA VAL A 116 -3.84 16.73 -0.09
C VAL A 116 -3.91 17.45 1.25
N ALA A 117 -5.04 18.11 1.57
CA ALA A 117 -5.20 18.79 2.85
C ALA A 117 -5.23 17.80 4.03
N GLY A 118 -5.90 16.66 3.86
CA GLY A 118 -5.94 15.57 4.84
C GLY A 118 -4.57 14.95 5.07
N THR A 119 -3.89 14.55 3.99
CA THR A 119 -2.55 13.96 4.06
C THR A 119 -1.55 14.91 4.73
N LYS A 120 -1.53 16.21 4.36
CA LYS A 120 -0.66 17.22 5.02
C LYS A 120 -0.88 17.28 6.54
N ALA A 121 -2.12 17.11 7.00
CA ALA A 121 -2.43 17.11 8.42
C ALA A 121 -1.96 15.81 9.11
N ALA A 122 -2.05 14.67 8.43
CA ALA A 122 -1.63 13.36 8.96
C ALA A 122 -0.11 13.21 9.02
N VAL A 123 0.59 13.49 7.92
CA VAL A 123 2.03 13.18 7.75
C VAL A 123 2.96 14.31 8.19
N GLY A 124 2.43 15.53 8.37
CA GLY A 124 3.18 16.68 8.87
C GLY A 124 4.43 16.99 8.03
N ASP A 125 5.60 17.01 8.67
CA ASP A 125 6.88 17.35 8.04
C ASP A 125 7.30 16.32 6.96
N GLN A 126 6.74 15.11 6.96
CA GLN A 126 6.99 14.13 5.89
C GLN A 126 6.41 14.57 4.54
N TRP A 127 5.51 15.57 4.51
CA TRP A 127 5.01 16.14 3.26
C TRP A 127 6.13 16.60 2.32
N GLN A 128 7.32 16.93 2.85
CA GLN A 128 8.48 17.30 2.03
C GLN A 128 8.91 16.24 1.00
N TYR A 129 8.53 14.97 1.20
CA TYR A 129 8.80 13.87 0.28
C TYR A 129 7.72 13.66 -0.79
N TYR A 130 6.56 14.31 -0.64
CA TYR A 130 5.43 14.18 -1.57
C TYR A 130 5.53 15.22 -2.69
N VAL A 131 5.00 14.85 -3.86
CA VAL A 131 4.62 15.80 -4.91
C VAL A 131 3.13 16.12 -4.77
N ASP A 132 2.71 17.36 -5.05
CA ASP A 132 1.27 17.64 -5.14
C ASP A 132 0.68 16.82 -6.31
N PRO A 133 -0.27 15.91 -6.07
CA PRO A 133 -0.84 15.04 -7.10
C PRO A 133 -1.56 15.86 -8.17
N LEU A 134 -1.51 15.37 -9.42
CA LEU A 134 -2.29 15.95 -10.51
C LEU A 134 -3.74 15.41 -10.48
N PRO A 135 -4.75 16.25 -10.80
CA PRO A 135 -6.11 15.76 -10.99
C PRO A 135 -6.19 14.84 -12.21
N ILE A 136 -7.04 13.83 -12.14
CA ILE A 136 -7.33 12.90 -13.24
C ILE A 136 -8.67 13.27 -13.88
N ASP A 137 -8.75 13.28 -15.21
CA ASP A 137 -10.00 13.51 -15.91
C ASP A 137 -11.04 12.43 -15.56
N GLU A 138 -12.26 12.82 -15.21
CA GLU A 138 -13.31 11.90 -14.73
C GLU A 138 -13.62 10.76 -15.71
N ASP A 139 -13.45 10.97 -17.02
CA ASP A 139 -13.69 9.95 -18.05
C ASP A 139 -12.59 8.89 -18.14
N ARG A 140 -11.45 9.10 -17.46
CA ARG A 140 -10.37 8.12 -17.29
C ARG A 140 -10.39 7.41 -15.95
N ILE A 141 -11.26 7.81 -15.02
CA ILE A 141 -11.39 7.15 -13.72
C ILE A 141 -12.43 6.02 -13.84
N VAL A 142 -11.99 4.80 -13.57
CA VAL A 142 -12.86 3.63 -13.45
C VAL A 142 -13.06 3.32 -11.98
N SER A 143 -14.31 3.38 -11.54
CA SER A 143 -14.71 3.00 -10.18
C SER A 143 -14.68 1.48 -10.04
N VAL A 144 -14.01 0.98 -9.00
CA VAL A 144 -13.91 -0.45 -8.68
C VAL A 144 -14.61 -0.75 -7.35
N GLU A 145 -15.39 -1.83 -7.32
CA GLU A 145 -16.06 -2.39 -6.14
C GLU A 145 -15.72 -3.88 -5.97
N GLU A 146 -16.13 -4.46 -4.84
CA GLU A 146 -16.11 -5.90 -4.56
C GLU A 146 -16.53 -6.75 -5.77
N GLY A 147 -15.67 -7.70 -6.16
CA GLY A 147 -15.94 -8.67 -7.21
C GLY A 147 -15.82 -8.14 -8.64
N ASP A 148 -15.46 -6.86 -8.82
CA ASP A 148 -15.06 -6.36 -10.14
C ASP A 148 -13.75 -7.02 -10.59
N VAL A 149 -13.59 -7.15 -11.90
CA VAL A 149 -12.43 -7.79 -12.53
C VAL A 149 -11.83 -6.86 -13.56
N ILE A 150 -10.54 -6.57 -13.42
CA ILE A 150 -9.74 -5.86 -14.42
C ILE A 150 -9.06 -6.91 -15.29
N ASP A 151 -9.52 -7.05 -16.53
CA ASP A 151 -9.01 -8.03 -17.50
C ASP A 151 -7.71 -7.53 -18.14
N LEU A 152 -6.60 -8.23 -17.87
CA LEU A 152 -5.28 -7.91 -18.44
C LEU A 152 -4.91 -8.84 -19.61
N GLY A 153 -5.68 -9.91 -19.85
CA GLY A 153 -5.39 -10.94 -20.85
C GLY A 153 -5.31 -12.34 -20.24
N THR A 154 -4.10 -12.83 -20.03
CA THR A 154 -3.82 -14.07 -19.28
C THR A 154 -4.01 -13.87 -17.77
N HIS A 155 -3.58 -12.72 -17.27
CA HIS A 155 -3.75 -12.23 -15.91
C HIS A 155 -5.07 -11.46 -15.78
N GLU A 156 -5.62 -11.43 -14.58
CA GLU A 156 -6.76 -10.60 -14.22
C GLU A 156 -6.58 -10.12 -12.78
N LEU A 157 -7.10 -8.93 -12.46
CA LEU A 157 -7.09 -8.40 -11.10
C LEU A 157 -8.52 -8.44 -10.56
N ARG A 158 -8.80 -9.39 -9.68
CA ARG A 158 -10.10 -9.51 -9.01
C ARG A 158 -10.08 -8.69 -7.73
N ALA A 159 -10.98 -7.72 -7.64
CA ALA A 159 -11.07 -6.83 -6.49
C ALA A 159 -11.80 -7.49 -5.33
N HIS A 160 -11.21 -7.41 -4.13
CA HIS A 160 -11.83 -7.80 -2.87
C HIS A 160 -11.74 -6.63 -1.88
N HIS A 161 -12.83 -6.34 -1.17
CA HIS A 161 -12.85 -5.33 -0.13
C HIS A 161 -11.92 -5.73 1.02
N ALA A 162 -11.10 -4.77 1.46
CA ALA A 162 -10.26 -4.91 2.65
C ALA A 162 -10.27 -3.59 3.47
N PRO A 163 -11.42 -3.21 4.05
CA PRO A 163 -11.65 -1.86 4.57
C PRO A 163 -10.93 -1.53 5.90
N GLY A 164 -10.29 -2.49 6.58
CA GLY A 164 -9.79 -2.28 7.95
C GLY A 164 -8.70 -1.23 8.08
N HIS A 165 -7.73 -1.22 7.16
CA HIS A 165 -6.70 -0.16 7.14
C HIS A 165 -7.29 1.19 6.73
N ALA A 166 -8.17 1.16 5.74
CA ALA A 166 -8.94 2.31 5.29
C ALA A 166 -10.22 1.85 4.62
N PHE A 167 -11.36 2.46 4.95
CA PHE A 167 -12.70 2.05 4.49
C PHE A 167 -12.87 1.93 2.96
N HIS A 168 -11.94 2.51 2.19
CA HIS A 168 -11.93 2.50 0.73
C HIS A 168 -10.86 1.56 0.15
N GLN A 169 -10.19 0.72 0.94
CA GLN A 169 -9.15 -0.16 0.45
C GLN A 169 -9.72 -1.42 -0.20
N LEU A 170 -9.10 -1.79 -1.32
CA LEU A 170 -9.27 -3.05 -2.03
C LEU A 170 -7.93 -3.79 -2.05
N VAL A 171 -7.97 -5.12 -2.04
CA VAL A 171 -6.87 -5.96 -2.51
C VAL A 171 -7.22 -6.53 -3.87
N TYR A 172 -6.19 -6.90 -4.64
CA TYR A 172 -6.39 -7.48 -5.96
C TYR A 172 -5.76 -8.86 -6.05
N GLU A 173 -6.58 -9.89 -6.26
CA GLU A 173 -6.12 -11.26 -6.53
C GLU A 173 -5.77 -11.39 -8.02
N ASP A 174 -4.58 -11.90 -8.31
CA ASP A 174 -4.16 -12.42 -9.61
C ASP A 174 -4.13 -13.96 -9.56
N PRO A 175 -5.20 -14.62 -10.03
CA PRO A 175 -5.34 -16.08 -9.96
C PRO A 175 -4.34 -16.82 -10.86
N ALA A 176 -3.78 -16.18 -11.89
CA ALA A 176 -2.81 -16.82 -12.77
C ALA A 176 -1.45 -16.99 -12.08
N ASN A 177 -1.12 -16.06 -11.19
CA ASN A 177 0.08 -16.07 -10.36
C ASN A 177 -0.12 -16.66 -8.97
N ASP A 178 -1.37 -16.99 -8.60
CA ASP A 178 -1.75 -17.39 -7.24
C ASP A 178 -1.24 -16.37 -6.19
N ALA A 179 -1.47 -15.10 -6.51
CA ALA A 179 -0.88 -13.97 -5.81
C ALA A 179 -1.93 -12.89 -5.50
N VAL A 180 -1.72 -12.13 -4.42
CA VAL A 180 -2.59 -11.01 -4.04
C VAL A 180 -1.77 -9.74 -3.82
N PHE A 181 -2.14 -8.66 -4.51
CA PHE A 181 -1.69 -7.30 -4.21
C PHE A 181 -2.45 -6.81 -2.97
N VAL A 182 -1.77 -6.83 -1.83
CA VAL A 182 -2.39 -6.66 -0.52
C VAL A 182 -2.53 -5.21 -0.08
N GLY A 183 -1.90 -4.26 -0.78
CA GLY A 183 -1.79 -2.88 -0.28
C GLY A 183 -1.22 -2.91 1.15
N ASP A 184 -1.99 -2.38 2.09
CA ASP A 184 -1.65 -2.37 3.52
C ASP A 184 -2.52 -3.32 4.37
N ALA A 185 -3.36 -4.15 3.74
CA ALA A 185 -4.27 -5.10 4.41
C ALA A 185 -3.56 -6.24 5.14
N ALA A 186 -2.27 -6.44 4.88
CA ALA A 186 -1.46 -7.52 5.47
C ALA A 186 -0.23 -7.00 6.23
N GLY A 187 -0.15 -5.70 6.50
CA GLY A 187 0.95 -5.02 7.17
C GLY A 187 2.13 -4.64 6.27
N ILE A 188 3.23 -4.21 6.88
CA ILE A 188 4.49 -3.92 6.18
C ILE A 188 5.45 -5.10 6.37
N TRP A 189 5.74 -5.81 5.29
CA TRP A 189 6.72 -6.90 5.30
C TRP A 189 8.14 -6.33 5.20
N ALA A 190 9.04 -6.71 6.11
CA ALA A 190 10.45 -6.32 6.04
C ALA A 190 11.32 -7.58 5.80
N PRO A 191 11.74 -7.86 4.55
CA PRO A 191 12.47 -9.08 4.21
C PRO A 191 13.81 -9.25 4.91
N GLY A 192 14.46 -8.15 5.31
CA GLY A 192 15.76 -8.16 5.98
C GLY A 192 15.70 -8.79 7.38
N PRO A 193 14.90 -8.25 8.30
CA PRO A 193 14.65 -8.87 9.61
C PRO A 193 13.67 -10.06 9.55
N GLU A 194 13.00 -10.29 8.42
CA GLU A 194 11.91 -11.28 8.27
C GLU A 194 10.78 -11.02 9.29
N THR A 195 10.34 -9.77 9.36
CA THR A 195 9.31 -9.32 10.32
C THR A 195 8.20 -8.59 9.59
N ILE A 196 6.96 -8.81 10.02
CA ILE A 196 5.81 -7.99 9.67
C ILE A 196 5.61 -6.91 10.72
N THR A 197 5.31 -5.68 10.31
CA THR A 197 4.91 -4.59 11.21
C THR A 197 3.48 -4.14 10.93
N GLU A 198 2.86 -3.54 11.93
CA GLU A 198 1.49 -3.03 11.92
C GLU A 198 1.26 -1.93 10.86
N THR A 199 0.00 -1.78 10.46
CA THR A 199 -0.53 -0.68 9.63
C THR A 199 -1.86 -0.23 10.24
N SER A 200 -1.86 0.94 10.87
CA SER A 200 -2.97 1.50 11.66
C SER A 200 -3.06 3.02 11.47
N PRO A 201 -3.41 3.50 10.27
CA PRO A 201 -3.35 4.91 9.92
C PRO A 201 -4.39 5.73 10.70
N PRO A 202 -4.13 7.03 10.94
CA PRO A 202 -5.05 7.89 11.67
C PRO A 202 -6.36 8.13 10.93
N SER A 203 -7.47 8.11 11.68
CA SER A 203 -8.86 8.44 11.27
C SER A 203 -9.65 7.35 10.56
N ASP A 204 -8.99 6.36 9.94
CA ASP A 204 -9.67 5.32 9.14
C ASP A 204 -9.48 3.89 9.65
N PHE A 205 -8.48 3.64 10.51
CA PHE A 205 -8.17 2.32 11.08
C PHE A 205 -9.30 1.73 11.93
N ASP A 206 -9.61 0.45 11.70
CA ASP A 206 -10.55 -0.37 12.48
C ASP A 206 -9.99 -1.79 12.68
N LEU A 207 -9.77 -2.19 13.94
CA LEU A 207 -9.12 -3.47 14.25
C LEU A 207 -9.99 -4.66 13.84
N GLU A 208 -11.28 -4.64 14.13
CA GLU A 208 -12.18 -5.74 13.78
C GLU A 208 -12.29 -5.92 12.27
N GLU A 209 -12.36 -4.84 11.50
CA GLU A 209 -12.33 -4.89 10.04
C GLU A 209 -10.97 -5.40 9.54
N CYS A 210 -9.83 -4.98 10.11
CA CYS A 210 -8.51 -5.53 9.75
C CYS A 210 -8.42 -7.04 9.99
N LEU A 211 -8.97 -7.54 11.09
CA LEU A 211 -8.99 -8.98 11.38
C LEU A 211 -9.91 -9.73 10.40
N ALA A 212 -11.02 -9.12 9.97
CA ALA A 212 -11.87 -9.68 8.92
C ALA A 212 -11.17 -9.68 7.55
N ASP A 213 -10.35 -8.68 7.25
CA ASP A 213 -9.53 -8.63 6.04
C ASP A 213 -8.49 -9.76 6.01
N VAL A 214 -7.88 -10.04 7.18
CA VAL A 214 -6.99 -11.18 7.35
C VAL A 214 -7.72 -12.49 7.09
N GLU A 215 -8.91 -12.69 7.66
CA GLU A 215 -9.72 -13.89 7.41
C GLU A 215 -10.06 -14.03 5.91
N MET A 216 -10.41 -12.95 5.23
CA MET A 216 -10.65 -12.94 3.79
C MET A 216 -9.41 -13.34 2.99
N LEU A 217 -8.24 -12.77 3.30
CA LEU A 217 -6.97 -13.12 2.65
C LEU A 217 -6.60 -14.60 2.88
N GLN A 218 -6.92 -15.15 4.07
CA GLN A 218 -6.74 -16.57 4.36
C GLN A 218 -7.70 -17.45 3.54
N GLU A 219 -8.93 -16.99 3.28
CA GLU A 219 -9.90 -17.69 2.43
C GLU A 219 -9.50 -17.71 0.95
N LEU A 220 -8.78 -16.68 0.48
CA LEU A 220 -8.19 -16.67 -0.88
C LEU A 220 -7.07 -17.71 -1.04
N ASP A 221 -6.39 -18.08 0.06
CA ASP A 221 -5.32 -19.08 0.11
C ASP A 221 -4.17 -18.84 -0.91
N PRO A 222 -3.58 -17.63 -0.98
CA PRO A 222 -2.60 -17.31 -2.02
C PRO A 222 -1.20 -17.87 -1.70
N ASP A 223 -0.47 -18.28 -2.75
CA ASP A 223 0.92 -18.69 -2.65
C ASP A 223 1.88 -17.49 -2.46
N VAL A 224 1.48 -16.28 -2.89
CA VAL A 224 2.29 -15.06 -2.84
C VAL A 224 1.51 -13.84 -2.36
N LEU A 225 2.07 -13.10 -1.41
CA LEU A 225 1.59 -11.78 -1.01
C LEU A 225 2.49 -10.71 -1.64
N LEU A 226 1.89 -9.82 -2.44
CA LEU A 226 2.56 -8.73 -3.14
C LEU A 226 2.37 -7.44 -2.34
N TYR A 227 3.26 -7.20 -1.38
CA TYR A 227 3.25 -6.02 -0.53
C TYR A 227 3.71 -4.77 -1.29
N THR A 228 3.05 -3.63 -1.05
CA THR A 228 3.52 -2.32 -1.55
C THR A 228 4.83 -1.93 -0.88
N HIS A 229 4.99 -2.26 0.41
CA HIS A 229 6.18 -1.98 1.18
C HIS A 229 7.14 -3.19 1.15
N PHE A 230 8.35 -2.99 0.64
CA PHE A 230 9.46 -3.96 0.48
C PHE A 230 9.24 -5.17 -0.43
N GLY A 231 8.08 -5.25 -1.08
CA GLY A 231 7.87 -6.15 -2.20
C GLY A 231 7.40 -7.57 -1.81
N PRO A 232 7.55 -8.53 -2.72
CA PRO A 232 6.82 -9.79 -2.67
C PRO A 232 7.32 -10.76 -1.58
N ARG A 233 6.39 -11.50 -0.95
CA ARG A 233 6.64 -12.59 0.00
C ARG A 233 5.98 -13.87 -0.51
N ALA A 234 6.80 -14.87 -0.86
CA ALA A 234 6.29 -16.22 -1.09
C ALA A 234 5.90 -16.85 0.25
N VAL A 235 4.64 -17.26 0.38
CA VAL A 235 4.09 -17.87 1.61
C VAL A 235 3.72 -19.33 1.39
N GLY A 236 3.28 -19.70 0.18
CA GLY A 236 2.87 -21.07 -0.17
C GLY A 236 1.83 -21.64 0.81
N ASP A 237 2.00 -22.92 1.15
CA ASP A 237 1.24 -23.62 2.22
C ASP A 237 1.25 -22.93 3.61
N ASN A 238 2.01 -21.84 3.82
CA ASN A 238 2.06 -21.09 5.08
C ASN A 238 1.28 -19.76 5.03
N ALA A 239 0.45 -19.52 4.01
CA ALA A 239 -0.36 -18.30 3.90
C ALA A 239 -1.15 -18.00 5.19
N GLU A 240 -1.86 -19.00 5.72
CA GLU A 240 -2.61 -18.90 6.98
C GLU A 240 -1.71 -18.42 8.14
N ALA A 241 -0.54 -19.03 8.31
CA ALA A 241 0.39 -18.68 9.38
C ALA A 241 1.03 -17.30 9.21
N ALA A 242 1.33 -16.88 7.98
CA ALA A 242 1.88 -15.56 7.69
C ALA A 242 0.87 -14.44 7.94
N LEU A 243 -0.40 -14.68 7.64
CA LEU A 243 -1.48 -13.73 7.89
C LEU A 243 -1.89 -13.70 9.38
N GLU A 244 -1.87 -14.84 10.07
CA GLU A 244 -2.05 -14.92 11.53
C GLU A 244 -0.93 -14.19 12.29
N GLU A 245 0.31 -14.21 11.76
CA GLU A 245 1.42 -13.43 12.28
C GLU A 245 1.08 -11.92 12.28
N TYR A 246 0.54 -11.41 11.16
CA TYR A 246 0.10 -10.02 11.06
C TYR A 246 -1.05 -9.69 12.01
N ALA A 247 -2.09 -10.55 12.07
CA ALA A 247 -3.20 -10.36 13.01
C ALA A 247 -2.72 -10.30 14.47
N THR A 248 -1.74 -11.12 14.83
CA THR A 248 -1.12 -11.10 16.17
C THR A 248 -0.38 -9.79 16.40
N VAL A 249 0.48 -9.38 15.46
CA VAL A 249 1.24 -8.11 15.56
C VAL A 249 0.29 -6.92 15.72
N LEU A 250 -0.77 -6.86 14.92
CA LEU A 250 -1.73 -5.76 14.96
C LEU A 250 -2.52 -5.73 16.28
N THR A 251 -2.94 -6.89 16.78
CA THR A 251 -3.65 -6.99 18.07
C THR A 251 -2.74 -6.60 19.23
N GLU A 252 -1.51 -7.11 19.26
CA GLU A 252 -0.52 -6.77 20.29
C GLU A 252 -0.16 -5.29 20.26
N TRP A 253 -0.08 -4.67 19.08
CA TRP A 253 0.11 -3.24 18.91
C TRP A 253 -1.04 -2.43 19.53
N VAL A 254 -2.29 -2.80 19.25
CA VAL A 254 -3.46 -2.13 19.83
C VAL A 254 -3.47 -2.24 21.35
N ASP A 255 -3.23 -3.44 21.89
CA ASP A 255 -3.13 -3.70 23.33
C ASP A 255 -2.02 -2.86 23.98
N GLU A 256 -0.87 -2.70 23.30
CA GLU A 256 0.24 -1.88 23.81
C GLU A 256 -0.14 -0.39 23.85
N VAL A 257 -0.75 0.14 22.80
CA VAL A 257 -1.20 1.55 22.76
C VAL A 257 -2.26 1.82 23.82
N GLU A 258 -3.25 0.94 23.98
CA GLU A 258 -4.28 1.06 25.02
C GLU A 258 -3.64 1.07 26.43
N SER A 259 -2.76 0.11 26.70
CA SER A 259 -2.01 0.03 27.96
C SER A 259 -1.21 1.31 28.24
N LYS A 260 -0.54 1.88 27.23
CA LYS A 260 0.19 3.14 27.38
C LYS A 260 -0.73 4.34 27.59
N ARG A 261 -1.90 4.35 26.98
CA ARG A 261 -2.94 5.37 27.20
C ARG A 261 -3.46 5.36 28.65
N GLU A 262 -3.54 4.18 29.29
CA GLU A 262 -3.87 4.07 30.72
C GLU A 262 -2.74 4.50 31.65
N GLU A 263 -1.48 4.25 31.26
CA GLU A 263 -0.29 4.53 32.07
C GLU A 263 0.16 6.00 32.03
N LEU A 264 0.00 6.66 30.88
CA LEU A 264 0.56 7.98 30.59
C LEU A 264 -0.50 9.09 30.63
N GLU A 265 -0.09 10.30 31.00
CA GLU A 265 -1.00 11.45 31.11
C GLU A 265 -1.25 12.11 29.74
N GLY A 266 -2.11 11.48 28.93
CA GLY A 266 -2.66 12.02 27.68
C GLY A 266 -1.93 11.55 26.41
N ASP A 267 -2.64 11.64 25.28
CA ASP A 267 -2.24 11.09 23.99
C ASP A 267 -0.87 11.56 23.50
N GLU A 268 -0.51 12.83 23.73
CA GLU A 268 0.81 13.34 23.33
C GLU A 268 1.96 12.56 23.99
N ALA A 269 1.81 12.19 25.27
CA ALA A 269 2.82 11.40 25.96
C ALA A 269 2.90 9.96 25.43
N VAL A 270 1.78 9.41 24.96
CA VAL A 270 1.72 8.10 24.29
C VAL A 270 2.46 8.17 22.95
N LEU A 271 2.18 9.20 22.13
CA LEU A 271 2.87 9.40 20.86
C LEU A 271 4.39 9.60 21.05
N GLU A 272 4.81 10.41 22.03
CA GLU A 272 6.23 10.60 22.38
C GLU A 272 6.90 9.29 22.82
N HIS A 273 6.16 8.39 23.49
CA HIS A 273 6.68 7.09 23.91
C HIS A 273 7.01 6.22 22.69
N PHE A 274 6.05 6.00 21.80
CA PHE A 274 6.23 5.16 20.60
C PHE A 274 7.24 5.76 19.61
N ALA A 275 7.26 7.09 19.47
CA ALA A 275 8.28 7.80 18.71
C ALA A 275 9.72 7.44 19.15
N ALA A 276 9.92 7.21 20.45
CA ALA A 276 11.22 6.95 21.05
C ALA A 276 11.57 5.46 21.20
N SER A 277 10.59 4.56 21.13
CA SER A 277 10.77 3.12 21.32
C SER A 277 10.81 2.29 20.04
N SER A 278 10.53 2.89 18.88
CA SER A 278 10.49 2.18 17.59
C SER A 278 11.75 1.32 17.32
N GLU A 279 11.55 0.02 17.11
CA GLU A 279 12.61 -0.95 16.85
C GLU A 279 13.07 -0.98 15.38
N MET A 280 12.32 -0.33 14.47
CA MET A 280 12.59 -0.31 13.02
C MET A 280 13.64 0.72 12.57
N ALA A 281 14.34 1.37 13.50
CA ALA A 281 15.31 2.42 13.18
C ALA A 281 16.49 1.91 12.34
N ASP A 282 16.89 0.64 12.51
CA ASP A 282 17.95 0.01 11.72
C ASP A 282 17.48 -0.36 10.30
N THR A 283 16.17 -0.47 10.07
CA THR A 283 15.56 -0.84 8.78
C THR A 283 15.13 0.39 7.99
N TRP A 284 14.44 1.36 8.62
CA TRP A 284 13.86 2.54 7.94
C TRP A 284 14.62 3.84 8.20
N GLY A 285 15.62 3.80 9.08
CA GLY A 285 16.24 5.02 9.62
C GLY A 285 15.41 5.62 10.76
N ALA A 286 16.10 6.25 11.72
CA ALA A 286 15.48 6.72 12.96
C ALA A 286 14.32 7.70 12.76
N GLU A 287 14.42 8.59 11.76
CA GLU A 287 13.38 9.60 11.50
C GLU A 287 12.09 8.96 10.96
N LYS A 288 12.20 8.09 9.93
CA LYS A 288 11.04 7.41 9.36
C LYS A 288 10.42 6.43 10.36
N ALA A 289 11.23 5.66 11.07
CA ALA A 289 10.75 4.72 12.09
C ALA A 289 9.97 5.43 13.21
N SER A 290 10.46 6.57 13.68
CA SER A 290 9.77 7.39 14.68
C SER A 290 8.44 7.96 14.15
N ALA A 291 8.45 8.52 12.93
CA ALA A 291 7.25 9.09 12.31
C ALA A 291 6.18 8.02 12.02
N GLU A 292 6.59 6.83 11.61
CA GLU A 292 5.69 5.70 11.35
C GLU A 292 5.02 5.22 12.64
N ALA A 293 5.80 5.03 13.71
CA ALA A 293 5.25 4.65 15.01
C ALA A 293 4.24 5.68 15.56
N VAL A 294 4.51 6.98 15.36
CA VAL A 294 3.57 8.05 15.74
C VAL A 294 2.29 8.00 14.91
N MET A 295 2.38 7.72 13.62
CA MET A 295 1.22 7.61 12.73
C MET A 295 0.32 6.45 13.16
N ASN A 296 0.92 5.28 13.35
CA ASN A 296 0.24 4.05 13.77
C ASN A 296 -0.41 4.21 15.15
N ALA A 297 0.31 4.77 16.13
CA ALA A 297 -0.24 5.00 17.46
C ALA A 297 -1.43 5.98 17.42
N ARG A 298 -1.40 6.97 16.54
CA ARG A 298 -2.51 7.91 16.36
C ARG A 298 -3.75 7.25 15.77
N GLY A 299 -3.61 6.28 14.87
CA GLY A 299 -4.74 5.49 14.37
C GLY A 299 -5.41 4.69 15.46
N VAL A 300 -4.63 3.96 16.26
CA VAL A 300 -5.18 3.20 17.38
C VAL A 300 -5.87 4.11 18.41
N LEU A 301 -5.30 5.26 18.75
CA LEU A 301 -5.95 6.22 19.66
C LEU A 301 -7.31 6.69 19.12
N GLY A 302 -7.39 6.94 17.80
CA GLY A 302 -8.65 7.31 17.14
C GLY A 302 -9.68 6.18 17.13
N TYR A 303 -9.24 4.95 16.90
CA TYR A 303 -10.07 3.74 16.99
C TYR A 303 -10.63 3.56 18.40
N LEU A 304 -9.79 3.63 19.43
CA LEU A 304 -10.22 3.51 20.84
C LEU A 304 -11.21 4.60 21.26
N ASP A 305 -11.16 5.80 20.67
CA ASP A 305 -12.12 6.88 20.91
C ASP A 305 -13.50 6.62 20.29
N ALA A 306 -13.56 5.81 19.22
CA ALA A 306 -14.81 5.49 18.53
C ALA A 306 -15.64 4.41 19.27
N ASP A 307 -14.98 3.58 20.09
CA ASP A 307 -15.58 2.50 20.86
C ASP A 307 -16.16 2.90 22.24
N GLU A 308 -15.89 4.13 22.71
CA GLU A 308 -16.41 4.69 23.99
C GLU A 308 -17.83 5.30 23.90
#